data_AF-A0A3Q3FKC9-F1
#
_entry.id   AF-A0A3Q3FKC9-F1
#
_cell.length_a   1.000
_cell.length_b   1.000
_cell.length_c   1.000
_cell.angle_alpha   90.00
_cell.angle_beta   90.00
_cell.angle_gamma   90.00
#
_symmetry.space_group_name_H-M   'P 1'
#
loop_
_entity.id
_entity.type
_entity.pdbx_description
1 polymer ?
#
loop_
_entity_poly.entity_id
_entity_poly.type
_entity_poly.pdbx_seq_one_letter_code
_entity_poly.pdbx_strand_id
1 'polypeptide(L)'
;IFYYHTLFMDTLPIPEETPKVKGYDFNQGVNHKALLQSYLNTGLQATNVGLAIQQINSMIERRLTPVNVKKGCVDEDPSTCPCLRSCTIFLGYTSNLISSGIRESIRYVVEHSMVDVIVTTAGGIEEDLIKCLGPVYVGDFCMSGKDLYKKGLNRNGNTLIPEENYIKFDNWMMPILMQMLLEQNTQGVRWTPSKVIHRLGKEINNPESVCYWAYKNNIPLFSPALTDGALGDMFFLFAEKNPGLIIDLVEDISKLNKLSLAANSSGIITLGGGVAKHHICNANSWRNGADFAVYVNTAQEYDGCDSGASPNEAVSWGKITAEAKPVKVFHVEQSTQ
;
A
#
# COMPACT_ATOMS: atom_id res chain seq x y z
N ILE A 1 38.18 -20.64 -41.27
CA ILE A 1 38.91 -20.11 -40.09
C ILE A 1 38.45 -18.69 -39.75
N PHE A 2 38.27 -17.77 -40.71
CA PHE A 2 37.83 -16.39 -40.46
C PHE A 2 36.49 -16.23 -39.69
N TYR A 3 35.54 -17.16 -39.83
CA TYR A 3 34.23 -17.11 -39.14
C TYR A 3 34.18 -17.81 -37.78
N TYR A 4 35.18 -18.63 -37.43
CA TYR A 4 35.14 -19.44 -36.19
C TYR A 4 35.31 -18.56 -34.95
N HIS A 5 36.29 -17.64 -34.98
CA HIS A 5 36.51 -16.65 -33.92
C HIS A 5 35.47 -15.53 -33.90
N THR A 6 34.66 -15.38 -34.95
CA THR A 6 33.54 -14.41 -34.95
C THR A 6 32.32 -14.97 -34.21
N LEU A 7 32.17 -16.30 -34.16
CA LEU A 7 31.05 -16.96 -33.49
C LEU A 7 31.40 -17.39 -32.06
N PHE A 8 32.64 -17.82 -31.81
CA PHE A 8 33.09 -18.31 -30.51
C PHE A 8 34.08 -17.33 -29.89
N MET A 9 33.63 -16.65 -28.83
CA MET A 9 34.43 -15.71 -28.05
C MET A 9 34.96 -16.37 -26.79
N ASP A 10 36.19 -16.04 -26.40
CA ASP A 10 36.73 -16.45 -25.11
C ASP A 10 35.95 -15.79 -23.97
N THR A 11 35.63 -16.57 -22.93
CA THR A 11 34.84 -16.11 -21.79
C THR A 11 35.76 -15.85 -20.61
N LEU A 12 35.63 -14.68 -19.97
CA LEU A 12 36.29 -14.41 -18.70
C LEU A 12 35.68 -15.29 -17.59
N PRO A 13 36.47 -15.75 -16.61
CA PRO A 13 35.95 -16.54 -15.50
C PRO A 13 34.83 -15.79 -14.76
N ILE A 14 33.72 -16.48 -14.51
CA ILE A 14 32.64 -15.98 -13.65
C ILE A 14 33.11 -16.12 -12.19
N PRO A 15 32.95 -15.10 -11.33
CA PRO A 15 33.34 -15.18 -9.92
C PRO A 15 32.68 -16.37 -9.21
N GLU A 16 33.43 -17.09 -8.36
CA GLU A 16 32.98 -18.35 -7.74
C GLU A 16 31.75 -18.17 -6.84
N GLU A 17 31.59 -16.99 -6.26
CA GLU A 17 30.47 -16.60 -5.41
C GLU A 17 29.18 -16.33 -6.20
N THR A 18 29.23 -16.28 -7.53
CA THR A 18 28.06 -16.03 -8.38
C THR A 18 27.07 -17.20 -8.25
N PRO A 19 25.84 -16.97 -7.76
CA PRO A 19 24.85 -18.03 -7.63
C PRO A 19 24.54 -18.67 -8.97
N LYS A 20 24.50 -20.00 -9.01
CA LYS A 20 24.08 -20.75 -10.20
C LYS A 20 22.56 -20.79 -10.28
N VAL A 21 22.03 -20.67 -11.49
CA VAL A 21 20.59 -20.85 -11.73
C VAL A 21 20.20 -22.29 -11.40
N LYS A 22 19.29 -22.45 -10.44
CA LYS A 22 18.77 -23.74 -9.99
C LYS A 22 17.39 -23.58 -9.36
N GLY A 23 16.38 -24.16 -10.00
CA GLY A 23 15.02 -24.25 -9.47
C GLY A 23 14.86 -25.31 -8.37
N TYR A 24 13.66 -25.37 -7.78
CA TYR A 24 13.28 -26.40 -6.82
C TYR A 24 13.15 -27.77 -7.48
N ASP A 25 13.67 -28.81 -6.83
CA ASP A 25 13.62 -30.20 -7.31
C ASP A 25 12.44 -30.94 -6.67
N PHE A 26 11.36 -31.14 -7.43
CA PHE A 26 10.15 -31.80 -6.96
C PHE A 26 10.32 -33.29 -6.66
N ASN A 27 11.43 -33.94 -7.04
CA ASN A 27 11.73 -35.29 -6.57
C ASN A 27 11.95 -35.34 -5.04
N GLN A 28 12.19 -34.18 -4.40
CA GLN A 28 12.31 -34.02 -2.95
C GLN A 28 10.95 -33.87 -2.25
N GLY A 29 9.83 -33.99 -2.99
CA GLY A 29 8.47 -33.79 -2.50
C GLY A 29 8.01 -32.33 -2.57
N VAL A 30 6.81 -32.06 -2.04
CA VAL A 30 6.19 -30.72 -2.08
C VAL A 30 6.45 -29.98 -0.77
N ASN A 31 7.49 -29.14 -0.75
CA ASN A 31 7.80 -28.25 0.37
C ASN A 31 7.72 -26.79 -0.08
N HIS A 32 6.62 -26.12 0.24
CA HIS A 32 6.36 -24.73 -0.17
C HIS A 32 7.43 -23.74 0.32
N LYS A 33 7.97 -23.93 1.53
CA LYS A 33 9.03 -23.08 2.06
C LYS A 33 10.31 -23.21 1.23
N ALA A 34 10.72 -24.44 0.95
CA ALA A 34 11.91 -24.70 0.15
C ALA A 34 11.73 -24.28 -1.32
N LEU A 35 10.50 -24.39 -1.85
CA LEU A 35 10.13 -23.87 -3.16
C LEU A 35 10.30 -22.34 -3.23
N LEU A 36 9.72 -21.59 -2.29
CA LEU A 36 9.87 -20.13 -2.23
C LEU A 36 11.32 -19.70 -1.98
N GLN A 37 12.08 -20.45 -1.18
CA GLN A 37 13.51 -20.18 -0.99
C GLN A 37 14.32 -20.39 -2.27
N SER A 38 13.91 -21.32 -3.14
CA SER A 38 14.60 -21.55 -4.41
C SER A 38 14.47 -20.37 -5.37
N TYR A 39 13.44 -19.52 -5.21
CA TYR A 39 13.15 -18.41 -6.12
C TYR A 39 14.33 -17.46 -6.29
N LEU A 40 15.14 -17.25 -5.24
CA LEU A 40 16.37 -16.44 -5.30
C LEU A 40 17.31 -16.89 -6.44
N ASN A 41 17.37 -18.20 -6.70
CA ASN A 41 18.24 -18.81 -7.70
C ASN A 41 17.48 -19.35 -8.92
N THR A 42 16.17 -19.12 -9.03
CA THR A 42 15.36 -19.57 -10.18
C THR A 42 15.57 -18.69 -11.41
N GLY A 43 15.82 -17.39 -11.24
CA GLY A 43 16.02 -16.42 -12.33
C GLY A 43 14.78 -15.57 -12.63
N LEU A 44 14.96 -14.52 -13.44
CA LEU A 44 13.91 -13.58 -13.85
C LEU A 44 13.15 -12.99 -12.65
N GLN A 45 11.82 -12.90 -12.69
CA GLN A 45 11.02 -12.32 -11.61
C GLN A 45 10.97 -13.19 -10.35
N ALA A 46 11.22 -14.49 -10.44
CA ALA A 46 11.35 -15.33 -9.25
C ALA A 46 12.51 -14.83 -8.37
N THR A 47 13.66 -14.49 -8.97
CA THR A 47 14.77 -13.88 -8.22
C THR A 47 14.37 -12.58 -7.55
N ASN A 48 13.60 -11.72 -8.23
CA ASN A 48 13.08 -10.48 -7.63
C ASN A 48 12.13 -10.75 -6.46
N VAL A 49 11.28 -11.79 -6.51
CA VAL A 49 10.45 -12.20 -5.37
C VAL A 49 11.33 -12.63 -4.19
N GLY A 50 12.36 -13.46 -4.43
CA GLY A 50 13.32 -13.87 -3.40
C GLY A 50 14.05 -12.68 -2.76
N LEU A 51 14.49 -11.72 -3.57
CA LEU A 51 15.12 -10.48 -3.11
C LEU A 51 14.14 -9.58 -2.34
N ALA A 52 12.88 -9.50 -2.76
CA ALA A 52 11.85 -8.74 -2.07
C ALA A 52 11.57 -9.31 -0.67
N ILE A 53 11.50 -10.64 -0.55
CA ILE A 53 11.39 -11.32 0.75
C ILE A 53 12.58 -10.96 1.66
N GLN A 54 13.80 -10.98 1.13
CA GLN A 54 14.99 -10.57 1.90
C GLN A 54 14.95 -9.10 2.33
N GLN A 55 14.51 -8.20 1.44
CA GLN A 55 14.37 -6.78 1.76
C GLN A 55 13.32 -6.54 2.87
N ILE A 56 12.14 -7.17 2.78
CA ILE A 56 11.10 -7.06 3.81
C ILE A 56 11.59 -7.64 5.14
N ASN A 57 12.25 -8.81 5.13
CA ASN A 57 12.85 -9.36 6.35
C ASN A 57 13.91 -8.42 6.95
N SER A 58 14.72 -7.75 6.12
CA SER A 58 15.67 -6.74 6.59
C SER A 58 14.97 -5.54 7.26
N MET A 59 13.82 -5.10 6.72
CA MET A 59 12.99 -4.07 7.36
C MET A 59 12.50 -4.54 8.75
N ILE A 60 12.04 -5.79 8.85
CA ILE A 60 11.54 -6.39 10.10
C ILE A 60 12.67 -6.53 11.12
N GLU A 61 13.80 -7.10 10.74
CA GLU A 61 14.99 -7.24 11.59
C GLU A 61 15.49 -5.88 12.07
N ARG A 62 15.54 -4.88 11.16
CA ARG A 62 15.86 -3.52 11.52
C ARG A 62 14.86 -3.03 12.56
N ARG A 63 13.55 -3.14 12.32
CA ARG A 63 12.46 -2.71 13.22
C ARG A 63 12.51 -3.34 14.61
N LEU A 64 12.98 -4.59 14.73
CA LEU A 64 13.13 -5.29 16.00
C LEU A 64 14.37 -4.85 16.80
N THR A 65 15.29 -4.12 16.18
CA THR A 65 16.48 -3.58 16.87
C THR A 65 16.08 -2.51 17.89
N PRO A 66 16.52 -2.59 19.17
CA PRO A 66 16.19 -1.59 20.17
C PRO A 66 16.67 -0.18 19.80
N VAL A 67 15.85 0.83 20.08
CA VAL A 67 16.20 2.24 19.88
C VAL A 67 16.60 2.87 21.22
N ASN A 68 17.75 3.53 21.24
CA ASN A 68 18.10 4.45 22.33
C ASN A 68 17.36 5.77 22.12
N VAL A 69 16.20 5.92 22.76
CA VAL A 69 15.35 7.10 22.64
C VAL A 69 16.10 8.34 23.13
N LYS A 70 16.50 9.24 22.23
CA LYS A 70 16.88 10.60 22.63
C LYS A 70 15.59 11.37 22.93
N LYS A 71 15.45 11.91 24.15
CA LYS A 71 14.29 12.72 24.57
C LYS A 71 14.07 13.88 23.57
N GLY A 72 12.84 14.06 23.08
CA GLY A 72 12.37 15.33 22.49
C GLY A 72 11.78 15.32 21.08
N CYS A 73 11.38 14.19 20.50
CA CYS A 73 11.15 14.13 19.04
C CYS A 73 9.74 14.42 18.50
N VAL A 74 8.64 14.50 19.28
CA VAL A 74 7.32 14.95 18.76
C VAL A 74 6.30 15.26 19.84
N ASP A 75 5.33 16.14 19.51
CA ASP A 75 4.19 16.58 20.32
C ASP A 75 2.96 15.62 20.29
N GLU A 76 3.01 14.51 19.54
CA GLU A 76 1.92 13.51 19.46
C GLU A 76 2.10 12.36 20.47
N ASP A 77 1.07 11.49 20.62
CA ASP A 77 1.07 10.33 21.53
C ASP A 77 2.42 9.58 21.47
N PRO A 78 3.17 9.56 22.59
CA PRO A 78 4.49 8.96 22.63
C PRO A 78 4.50 7.53 22.09
N SER A 79 3.42 6.75 22.28
CA SER A 79 3.35 5.33 21.94
C SER A 79 3.40 5.03 20.44
N THR A 80 3.09 6.00 19.58
CA THR A 80 3.06 5.81 18.12
C THR A 80 4.16 6.54 17.36
N CYS A 81 5.03 7.29 18.04
CA CYS A 81 6.09 8.04 17.37
C CYS A 81 7.01 7.12 16.52
N PRO A 82 7.22 7.44 15.23
CA PRO A 82 8.24 6.79 14.38
C PRO A 82 9.62 6.72 15.02
N CYS A 83 10.00 7.75 15.79
CA CYS A 83 11.26 7.85 16.51
C CYS A 83 11.48 6.76 17.57
N LEU A 84 10.42 6.10 18.05
CA LEU A 84 10.54 4.98 18.98
C LEU A 84 10.87 3.65 18.29
N ARG A 85 10.76 3.62 16.96
CA ARG A 85 11.06 2.44 16.14
C ARG A 85 12.36 2.67 15.39
N SER A 86 13.15 1.60 15.27
CA SER A 86 14.41 1.63 14.53
C SER A 86 14.18 1.65 13.02
N CYS A 87 13.02 1.16 12.55
CA CYS A 87 12.53 1.28 11.18
C CYS A 87 11.03 1.59 11.20
N THR A 88 10.62 2.59 10.42
CA THR A 88 9.21 2.94 10.16
C THR A 88 8.81 2.41 8.79
N ILE A 89 7.83 1.51 8.74
CA ILE A 89 7.40 0.84 7.51
C ILE A 89 6.16 1.53 6.94
N PHE A 90 6.31 2.04 5.71
CA PHE A 90 5.24 2.65 4.92
C PHE A 90 4.68 1.62 3.95
N LEU A 91 3.38 1.36 4.03
CA LEU A 91 2.65 0.47 3.13
C LEU A 91 1.74 1.28 2.19
N GLY A 92 1.96 1.17 0.90
CA GLY A 92 1.11 1.72 -0.14
C GLY A 92 0.37 0.62 -0.88
N TYR A 93 -0.93 0.77 -1.12
CA TYR A 93 -1.67 -0.14 -2.00
C TYR A 93 -2.76 0.58 -2.82
N THR A 94 -3.09 0.03 -3.98
CA THR A 94 -4.19 0.53 -4.83
C THR A 94 -5.54 -0.06 -4.42
N SER A 95 -6.63 0.63 -4.75
CA SER A 95 -8.01 0.26 -4.38
C SER A 95 -8.38 -1.17 -4.75
N ASN A 96 -8.01 -1.61 -5.96
CA ASN A 96 -8.32 -2.95 -6.47
C ASN A 96 -7.80 -4.10 -5.59
N LEU A 97 -6.76 -3.87 -4.78
CA LEU A 97 -6.25 -4.88 -3.85
C LEU A 97 -7.18 -5.06 -2.65
N ILE A 98 -7.90 -4.01 -2.25
CA ILE A 98 -8.97 -4.10 -1.26
C ILE A 98 -10.23 -4.70 -1.88
N SER A 99 -10.51 -4.49 -3.17
CA SER A 99 -11.56 -5.21 -3.91
C SER A 99 -11.31 -6.72 -3.90
N SER A 100 -10.03 -7.13 -4.01
CA SER A 100 -9.60 -8.53 -4.00
C SER A 100 -9.54 -9.15 -2.59
N GLY A 101 -9.10 -10.42 -2.51
CA GLY A 101 -8.81 -11.11 -1.24
C GLY A 101 -7.47 -10.72 -0.60
N ILE A 102 -6.68 -9.84 -1.23
CA ILE A 102 -5.48 -9.27 -0.61
C ILE A 102 -5.84 -8.36 0.57
N ARG A 103 -7.09 -7.88 0.65
CA ARG A 103 -7.65 -7.18 1.82
C ARG A 103 -7.35 -7.92 3.11
N GLU A 104 -7.58 -9.23 3.17
CA GLU A 104 -7.39 -10.01 4.40
C GLU A 104 -5.91 -10.09 4.82
N SER A 105 -4.99 -10.10 3.83
CA SER A 105 -3.54 -10.03 4.06
C SER A 105 -3.11 -8.64 4.56
N ILE A 106 -3.66 -7.57 3.98
CA ILE A 106 -3.44 -6.20 4.46
C ILE A 106 -3.97 -6.04 5.89
N ARG A 107 -5.20 -6.50 6.15
CA ARG A 107 -5.83 -6.49 7.47
C ARG A 107 -4.96 -7.20 8.51
N TYR A 108 -4.36 -8.34 8.17
CA TYR A 108 -3.44 -9.07 9.05
C TYR A 108 -2.22 -8.22 9.45
N VAL A 109 -1.51 -7.61 8.49
CA VAL A 109 -0.31 -6.81 8.82
C VAL A 109 -0.65 -5.55 9.62
N VAL A 110 -1.86 -5.00 9.44
CA VAL A 110 -2.35 -3.84 10.21
C VAL A 110 -2.81 -4.25 11.60
N GLU A 111 -3.57 -5.34 11.74
CA GLU A 111 -4.01 -5.92 13.03
C GLU A 111 -2.81 -6.20 13.95
N HIS A 112 -1.73 -6.72 13.41
CA HIS A 112 -0.54 -7.08 14.17
C HIS A 112 0.52 -5.98 14.26
N SER A 113 0.17 -4.73 13.90
CA SER A 113 1.07 -3.57 13.98
C SER A 113 2.43 -3.79 13.31
N MET A 114 2.43 -4.51 12.19
CA MET A 114 3.63 -4.84 11.40
C MET A 114 4.03 -3.70 10.46
N VAL A 115 3.14 -2.74 10.21
CA VAL A 115 3.37 -1.52 9.45
C VAL A 115 3.03 -0.30 10.31
N ASP A 116 3.57 0.87 9.96
CA ASP A 116 3.49 2.06 10.79
C ASP A 116 2.73 3.21 10.11
N VAL A 117 2.71 3.25 8.78
CA VAL A 117 1.99 4.26 7.98
C VAL A 117 1.39 3.60 6.75
N ILE A 118 0.16 3.97 6.42
CA ILE A 118 -0.53 3.43 5.23
C ILE A 118 -0.92 4.57 4.30
N VAL A 119 -0.80 4.37 2.99
CA VAL A 119 -1.36 5.26 1.97
C VAL A 119 -2.13 4.45 0.93
N THR A 120 -3.37 4.85 0.65
CA THR A 120 -4.16 4.27 -0.45
C THR A 120 -5.04 5.33 -1.12
N THR A 121 -5.87 4.93 -2.09
CA THR A 121 -6.88 5.76 -2.74
C THR A 121 -8.24 5.63 -2.05
N ALA A 122 -9.23 6.47 -2.39
CA ALA A 122 -10.57 6.41 -1.81
C ALA A 122 -11.21 5.01 -1.91
N GLY A 123 -11.12 4.37 -3.08
CA GLY A 123 -11.57 2.98 -3.28
C GLY A 123 -10.97 1.98 -2.27
N GLY A 124 -9.71 2.16 -1.86
CA GLY A 124 -9.06 1.31 -0.85
C GLY A 124 -9.58 1.52 0.57
N ILE A 125 -10.34 2.59 0.82
CA ILE A 125 -11.03 2.85 2.09
C ILE A 125 -12.47 2.34 2.00
N GLU A 126 -13.21 2.83 1.02
CA GLU A 126 -14.65 2.58 0.94
C GLU A 126 -14.95 1.11 0.70
N GLU A 127 -14.17 0.40 -0.11
CA GLU A 127 -14.41 -1.02 -0.35
C GLU A 127 -14.10 -1.91 0.87
N ASP A 128 -13.18 -1.49 1.74
CA ASP A 128 -12.93 -2.16 3.02
C ASP A 128 -14.14 -2.04 3.97
N LEU A 129 -14.74 -0.85 4.01
CA LEU A 129 -15.92 -0.56 4.81
C LEU A 129 -17.17 -1.23 4.22
N ILE A 130 -17.36 -1.13 2.90
CA ILE A 130 -18.46 -1.75 2.16
C ILE A 130 -18.47 -3.27 2.35
N LYS A 131 -17.31 -3.93 2.34
CA LYS A 131 -17.21 -5.37 2.60
C LYS A 131 -17.68 -5.80 4.00
N CYS A 132 -17.75 -4.86 4.96
CA CYS A 132 -18.35 -5.12 6.27
C CYS A 132 -19.88 -5.01 6.26
N LEU A 133 -20.47 -4.40 5.23
CA LEU A 133 -21.90 -4.14 5.08
C LEU A 133 -22.57 -5.08 4.07
N GLY A 134 -21.79 -5.61 3.13
CA GLY A 134 -22.29 -6.54 2.12
C GLY A 134 -21.17 -7.28 1.39
N PRO A 135 -21.49 -8.47 0.84
CA PRO A 135 -20.51 -9.29 0.13
C PRO A 135 -20.13 -8.71 -1.23
N VAL A 136 -18.92 -9.05 -1.66
CA VAL A 136 -18.42 -8.86 -3.03
C VAL A 136 -18.21 -10.23 -3.65
N TYR A 137 -18.58 -10.40 -4.91
CA TYR A 137 -18.62 -11.71 -5.57
C TYR A 137 -17.57 -11.83 -6.67
N VAL A 138 -17.15 -13.06 -6.96
CA VAL A 138 -16.33 -13.35 -8.15
C VAL A 138 -17.23 -13.37 -9.38
N GLY A 139 -16.80 -12.68 -10.42
CA GLY A 139 -17.37 -12.65 -11.76
C GLY A 139 -16.29 -12.92 -12.81
N ASP A 140 -16.39 -12.26 -13.97
CA ASP A 140 -15.48 -12.45 -15.09
C ASP A 140 -15.18 -11.11 -15.79
N PHE A 141 -13.96 -10.95 -16.30
CA PHE A 141 -13.51 -9.72 -16.96
C PHE A 141 -14.33 -9.37 -18.21
N CYS A 142 -14.87 -10.37 -18.90
CA CYS A 142 -15.58 -10.24 -20.17
C CYS A 142 -17.09 -10.06 -20.00
N MET A 143 -17.61 -9.98 -18.76
CA MET A 143 -19.04 -9.74 -18.53
C MET A 143 -19.48 -8.39 -19.12
N SER A 144 -20.59 -8.42 -19.86
CA SER A 144 -21.20 -7.26 -20.54
C SER A 144 -21.56 -6.16 -19.55
N GLY A 145 -20.89 -5.00 -19.65
CA GLY A 145 -21.18 -3.84 -18.81
C GLY A 145 -22.65 -3.36 -18.92
N LYS A 146 -23.24 -3.47 -20.12
CA LYS A 146 -24.65 -3.11 -20.35
C LYS A 146 -25.60 -4.00 -19.54
N ASP A 147 -25.34 -5.29 -19.47
CA ASP A 147 -26.21 -6.23 -18.76
C ASP A 147 -26.00 -6.16 -17.25
N LEU A 148 -24.76 -5.93 -16.82
CA LEU A 148 -24.44 -5.68 -15.42
C LEU A 148 -25.10 -4.40 -14.88
N TYR A 149 -25.03 -3.30 -15.64
CA TYR A 149 -25.68 -2.04 -15.28
C TYR A 149 -27.19 -2.20 -15.09
N LYS A 150 -27.87 -2.88 -16.03
CA LYS A 150 -29.31 -3.18 -15.92
C LYS A 150 -29.67 -4.03 -14.69
N LYS A 151 -28.72 -4.81 -14.19
CA LYS A 151 -28.88 -5.68 -13.01
C LYS A 151 -28.44 -5.00 -11.71
N GLY A 152 -27.94 -3.76 -11.76
CA GLY A 152 -27.37 -3.09 -10.58
C GLY A 152 -26.13 -3.78 -10.04
N LEU A 153 -25.22 -4.21 -10.93
CA LEU A 153 -23.96 -4.85 -10.58
C LEU A 153 -22.79 -4.02 -11.11
N ASN A 154 -21.94 -3.52 -10.22
CA ASN A 154 -20.72 -2.81 -10.57
C ASN A 154 -19.56 -3.80 -10.66
N ARG A 155 -18.69 -3.67 -11.68
CA ARG A 155 -17.59 -4.62 -11.93
C ARG A 155 -16.22 -3.99 -11.75
N ASN A 156 -15.41 -4.59 -10.88
CA ASN A 156 -14.00 -4.29 -10.68
C ASN A 156 -13.16 -5.48 -11.15
N GLY A 157 -12.64 -5.42 -12.38
CA GLY A 157 -11.94 -6.57 -12.98
C GLY A 157 -12.87 -7.78 -13.15
N ASN A 158 -12.58 -8.86 -12.42
CA ASN A 158 -13.43 -10.06 -12.29
C ASN A 158 -14.15 -10.13 -10.94
N THR A 159 -14.40 -9.00 -10.27
CA THR A 159 -15.24 -8.95 -9.06
C THR A 159 -16.49 -8.13 -9.32
N LEU A 160 -17.56 -8.43 -8.60
CA LEU A 160 -18.88 -7.83 -8.72
C LEU A 160 -19.35 -7.30 -7.37
N ILE A 161 -19.69 -6.01 -7.34
CA ILE A 161 -20.24 -5.31 -6.18
C ILE A 161 -21.69 -4.94 -6.48
N PRO A 162 -22.68 -5.53 -5.77
CA PRO A 162 -24.08 -5.14 -5.93
C PRO A 162 -24.33 -3.69 -5.53
N GLU A 163 -25.21 -3.00 -6.25
CA GLU A 163 -25.61 -1.61 -5.95
C GLU A 163 -26.18 -1.45 -4.52
N GLU A 164 -26.85 -2.49 -4.00
CA GLU A 164 -27.35 -2.53 -2.63
C GLU A 164 -26.26 -2.30 -1.57
N ASN A 165 -25.01 -2.64 -1.87
CA ASN A 165 -23.90 -2.39 -0.96
C ASN A 165 -23.61 -0.90 -0.82
N TYR A 166 -23.70 -0.13 -1.92
CA TYR A 166 -23.53 1.32 -1.89
C TYR A 166 -24.70 2.02 -1.19
N ILE A 167 -25.93 1.49 -1.33
CA ILE A 167 -27.09 1.98 -0.57
C ILE A 167 -26.90 1.74 0.95
N LYS A 168 -26.40 0.58 1.36
CA LYS A 168 -26.07 0.30 2.77
C LYS A 168 -24.96 1.23 3.27
N PHE A 169 -23.95 1.48 2.43
CA PHE A 169 -22.85 2.37 2.76
C PHE A 169 -23.32 3.82 2.94
N ASP A 170 -24.20 4.33 2.07
CA ASP A 170 -24.79 5.67 2.18
C ASP A 170 -25.55 5.84 3.50
N ASN A 171 -26.44 4.89 3.80
CA ASN A 171 -27.20 4.88 5.04
C ASN A 171 -26.32 4.85 6.30
N TRP A 172 -25.19 4.14 6.24
CA TRP A 172 -24.22 4.07 7.34
C TRP A 172 -23.41 5.37 7.47
N MET A 173 -23.00 5.98 6.35
CA MET A 173 -22.16 7.18 6.31
C MET A 173 -22.90 8.45 6.75
N MET A 174 -24.15 8.63 6.36
CA MET A 174 -24.94 9.84 6.62
C MET A 174 -24.94 10.31 8.09
N PRO A 175 -25.27 9.47 9.11
CA PRO A 175 -25.23 9.90 10.50
C PRO A 175 -23.82 10.27 10.98
N ILE A 176 -22.78 9.64 10.43
CA ILE A 176 -21.38 9.94 10.78
C ILE A 176 -21.02 11.33 10.24
N LEU A 177 -21.39 11.64 9.00
CA LEU A 177 -21.15 12.96 8.38
C LEU A 177 -21.87 14.09 9.13
N MET A 178 -23.11 13.85 9.57
CA MET A 178 -23.84 14.80 10.43
C MET A 178 -23.06 15.11 11.71
N GLN A 179 -22.56 14.06 12.36
CA GLN A 179 -21.80 14.19 13.60
C GLN A 179 -20.44 14.87 13.37
N MET A 180 -19.76 14.57 12.26
CA MET A 180 -18.52 15.23 11.86
C MET A 180 -18.72 16.74 11.61
N LEU A 181 -19.80 17.13 10.93
CA LEU A 181 -20.13 18.52 10.69
C LEU A 181 -20.47 19.25 12.00
N LEU A 182 -21.23 18.60 12.90
CA LEU A 182 -21.52 19.13 14.23
C LEU A 182 -20.24 19.37 15.04
N GLU A 183 -19.34 18.39 15.09
CA GLU A 183 -18.05 18.49 15.78
C GLU A 183 -17.17 19.60 15.19
N GLN A 184 -17.14 19.73 13.86
CA GLN A 184 -16.43 20.83 13.21
C GLN A 184 -16.99 22.20 13.67
N ASN A 185 -18.31 22.36 13.66
CA ASN A 185 -18.96 23.64 13.93
C ASN A 185 -18.98 24.02 15.41
N THR A 186 -19.00 23.04 16.32
CA THR A 186 -19.19 23.28 17.77
C THR A 186 -17.93 23.06 18.60
N GLN A 187 -16.99 22.24 18.12
CA GLN A 187 -15.77 21.88 18.85
C GLN A 187 -14.50 22.32 18.10
N GLY A 188 -14.63 22.87 16.89
CA GLY A 188 -13.49 23.33 16.08
C GLY A 188 -12.66 22.19 15.50
N VAL A 189 -13.22 20.98 15.35
CA VAL A 189 -12.51 19.85 14.74
C VAL A 189 -12.18 20.18 13.29
N ARG A 190 -10.89 20.13 12.94
CA ARG A 190 -10.42 20.24 11.55
C ARG A 190 -10.24 18.85 10.97
N TRP A 191 -11.14 18.44 10.08
CA TRP A 191 -11.06 17.15 9.42
C TRP A 191 -9.96 17.14 8.36
N THR A 192 -9.24 16.03 8.29
CA THR A 192 -8.29 15.69 7.22
C THR A 192 -8.64 14.29 6.73
N PRO A 193 -8.21 13.84 5.55
CA PRO A 193 -8.50 12.48 5.10
C PRO A 193 -8.14 11.42 6.14
N SER A 194 -6.94 11.48 6.75
CA SER A 194 -6.57 10.51 7.78
C SER A 194 -7.45 10.56 9.03
N LYS A 195 -7.90 11.74 9.48
CA LYS A 195 -8.85 11.85 10.61
C LYS A 195 -10.23 11.31 10.26
N VAL A 196 -10.71 11.55 9.04
CA VAL A 196 -11.97 10.98 8.55
C VAL A 196 -11.86 9.46 8.54
N ILE A 197 -10.80 8.90 7.95
CA ILE A 197 -10.60 7.45 7.86
C ILE A 197 -10.46 6.82 9.25
N HIS A 198 -9.74 7.47 10.18
CA HIS A 198 -9.65 7.04 11.57
C HIS A 198 -11.02 7.02 12.26
N ARG A 199 -11.87 8.04 12.00
CA ARG A 199 -13.26 8.07 12.47
C ARG A 199 -14.08 6.92 11.87
N LEU A 200 -13.98 6.67 10.56
CA LEU A 200 -14.70 5.58 9.90
C LEU A 200 -14.29 4.20 10.41
N GLY A 201 -12.99 3.99 10.66
CA GLY A 201 -12.46 2.78 11.29
C GLY A 201 -13.01 2.54 12.70
N LYS A 202 -13.22 3.61 13.48
CA LYS A 202 -13.88 3.53 14.78
C LYS A 202 -15.35 3.13 14.64
N GLU A 203 -16.08 3.78 13.74
CA GLU A 203 -17.53 3.61 13.58
C GLU A 203 -17.92 2.27 12.95
N ILE A 204 -17.09 1.71 12.07
CA ILE A 204 -17.41 0.42 11.43
C ILE A 204 -17.35 -0.73 12.44
N ASN A 205 -16.49 -0.59 13.46
CA ASN A 205 -16.36 -1.48 14.62
C ASN A 205 -16.39 -2.98 14.26
N ASN A 206 -15.74 -3.35 13.16
CA ASN A 206 -15.74 -4.72 12.63
C ASN A 206 -14.28 -5.22 12.51
N PRO A 207 -13.89 -6.33 13.17
CA PRO A 207 -12.53 -6.87 13.13
C PRO A 207 -12.10 -7.41 11.75
N GLU A 208 -13.01 -7.49 10.79
CA GLU A 208 -12.67 -7.81 9.40
C GLU A 208 -12.14 -6.60 8.62
N SER A 209 -12.29 -5.36 9.14
CA SER A 209 -11.88 -4.12 8.47
C SER A 209 -10.41 -3.77 8.71
N VAL A 210 -9.72 -3.39 7.63
CA VAL A 210 -8.40 -2.74 7.68
C VAL A 210 -8.48 -1.41 8.43
N CYS A 211 -9.48 -0.58 8.12
CA CYS A 211 -9.68 0.73 8.76
C CYS A 211 -9.92 0.59 10.26
N TYR A 212 -10.66 -0.44 10.70
CA TYR A 212 -10.86 -0.74 12.12
C TYR A 212 -9.54 -1.02 12.84
N TRP A 213 -8.70 -1.88 12.29
CA TRP A 213 -7.41 -2.19 12.91
C TRP A 213 -6.44 -1.02 12.86
N ALA A 214 -6.47 -0.22 11.78
CA ALA A 214 -5.70 1.01 11.71
C ALA A 214 -6.11 1.99 12.81
N TYR A 215 -7.41 2.14 13.06
CA TYR A 215 -7.94 2.89 14.21
C TYR A 215 -7.46 2.32 15.54
N LYS A 216 -7.64 1.01 15.78
CA LYS A 216 -7.30 0.35 17.05
C LYS A 216 -5.82 0.41 17.41
N ASN A 217 -4.95 0.28 16.41
CA ASN A 217 -3.50 0.31 16.59
C ASN A 217 -2.90 1.70 16.37
N ASN A 218 -3.74 2.72 16.18
CA ASN A 218 -3.34 4.10 15.91
C ASN A 218 -2.31 4.22 14.77
N ILE A 219 -2.55 3.47 13.69
CA ILE A 219 -1.78 3.52 12.44
C ILE A 219 -2.46 4.56 11.52
N PRO A 220 -1.81 5.68 11.18
CA PRO A 220 -2.38 6.68 10.30
C PRO A 220 -2.51 6.14 8.87
N LEU A 221 -3.69 6.33 8.30
CA LEU A 221 -4.02 5.94 6.94
C LEU A 221 -4.32 7.20 6.13
N PHE A 222 -3.49 7.51 5.14
CA PHE A 222 -3.60 8.69 4.29
C PHE A 222 -4.27 8.36 2.95
N SER A 223 -5.12 9.27 2.47
CA SER A 223 -5.70 9.22 1.13
C SER A 223 -5.83 10.65 0.58
N PRO A 224 -4.83 11.16 -0.16
CA PRO A 224 -4.83 12.54 -0.64
C PRO A 224 -5.94 12.83 -1.66
N ALA A 225 -6.51 11.78 -2.27
CA ALA A 225 -7.64 11.86 -3.18
C ALA A 225 -8.86 11.13 -2.59
N LEU A 226 -9.22 11.41 -1.33
CA LEU A 226 -10.34 10.75 -0.63
C LEU A 226 -11.70 10.99 -1.30
N THR A 227 -11.83 12.03 -2.11
CA THR A 227 -13.05 12.37 -2.86
C THR A 227 -13.22 11.59 -4.17
N ASP A 228 -12.27 10.75 -4.57
CA ASP A 228 -12.27 10.03 -5.85
C ASP A 228 -12.91 8.63 -5.72
N GLY A 229 -14.20 8.58 -5.38
CA GLY A 229 -14.95 7.34 -5.15
C GLY A 229 -16.34 7.58 -4.55
N ALA A 230 -17.00 6.50 -4.11
CA ALA A 230 -18.31 6.56 -3.46
C ALA A 230 -18.32 7.45 -2.20
N LEU A 231 -17.21 7.53 -1.47
CA LEU A 231 -17.04 8.50 -0.38
C LEU A 231 -17.20 9.95 -0.87
N GLY A 232 -16.62 10.27 -2.04
CA GLY A 232 -16.75 11.58 -2.67
C GLY A 232 -18.18 11.90 -3.08
N ASP A 233 -18.88 10.92 -3.68
CA ASP A 233 -20.30 11.06 -4.04
C ASP A 233 -21.15 11.38 -2.80
N MET A 234 -20.87 10.70 -1.68
CA MET A 234 -21.56 10.95 -0.41
C MET A 234 -21.23 12.32 0.17
N PHE A 235 -19.97 12.78 0.09
CA PHE A 235 -19.61 14.13 0.51
C PHE A 235 -20.35 15.18 -0.31
N PHE A 236 -20.45 14.99 -1.63
CA PHE A 236 -21.19 15.87 -2.53
C PHE A 236 -22.68 15.93 -2.15
N LEU A 237 -23.35 14.78 -2.07
CA LEU A 237 -24.77 14.70 -1.73
C LEU A 237 -25.07 15.24 -0.32
N PHE A 238 -24.15 15.02 0.62
CA PHE A 238 -24.25 15.54 1.97
C PHE A 238 -24.12 17.06 1.98
N ALA A 239 -23.14 17.62 1.27
CA ALA A 239 -22.87 19.07 1.23
C ALA A 239 -24.02 19.88 0.62
N GLU A 240 -24.73 19.32 -0.36
CA GLU A 240 -25.93 19.95 -0.94
C GLU A 240 -27.04 20.19 0.09
N LYS A 241 -27.15 19.30 1.09
CA LYS A 241 -28.17 19.39 2.16
C LYS A 241 -27.63 20.03 3.44
N ASN A 242 -26.34 19.86 3.71
CA ASN A 242 -25.66 20.24 4.94
C ASN A 242 -24.31 20.91 4.60
N PRO A 243 -24.34 22.15 4.09
CA PRO A 243 -23.14 22.81 3.61
C PRO A 243 -22.15 23.08 4.75
N GLY A 244 -20.86 23.08 4.41
CA GLY A 244 -19.80 23.59 5.28
C GLY A 244 -18.83 22.56 5.83
N LEU A 245 -18.98 21.25 5.56
CA LEU A 245 -17.95 20.27 5.93
C LEU A 245 -16.66 20.53 5.14
N ILE A 246 -15.53 20.66 5.83
CA ILE A 246 -14.22 20.93 5.23
C ILE A 246 -13.27 19.80 5.57
N ILE A 247 -12.59 19.27 4.54
CA ILE A 247 -11.55 18.24 4.69
C ILE A 247 -10.23 18.84 4.17
N ASP A 248 -9.30 19.13 5.08
CA ASP A 248 -8.03 19.80 4.82
C ASP A 248 -6.94 18.79 4.42
N LEU A 249 -6.47 18.89 3.18
CA LEU A 249 -5.38 18.05 2.65
C LEU A 249 -3.99 18.52 3.13
N VAL A 250 -3.83 19.81 3.45
CA VAL A 250 -2.53 20.42 3.77
C VAL A 250 -2.04 19.96 5.14
N GLU A 251 -2.95 19.88 6.12
CA GLU A 251 -2.63 19.30 7.42
C GLU A 251 -2.23 17.83 7.29
N ASP A 252 -2.88 17.07 6.42
CA ASP A 252 -2.63 15.64 6.23
C ASP A 252 -1.25 15.36 5.62
N ILE A 253 -0.88 16.05 4.53
CA ILE A 253 0.47 15.91 3.94
C ILE A 253 1.56 16.40 4.90
N SER A 254 1.28 17.44 5.69
CA SER A 254 2.21 17.91 6.72
C SER A 254 2.46 16.82 7.76
N LYS A 255 1.43 16.10 8.19
CA LYS A 255 1.56 14.97 9.12
C LYS A 255 2.38 13.84 8.50
N LEU A 256 2.08 13.42 7.27
CA LEU A 256 2.82 12.37 6.58
C LEU A 256 4.32 12.69 6.46
N ASN A 257 4.67 13.91 6.04
CA ASN A 257 6.06 14.32 5.91
C ASN A 257 6.79 14.37 7.27
N LYS A 258 6.12 14.84 8.33
CA LYS A 258 6.67 14.83 9.69
C LYS A 258 6.95 13.40 10.20
N LEU A 259 6.08 12.44 9.90
CA LEU A 259 6.31 11.04 10.26
C LEU A 259 7.56 10.48 9.58
N SER A 260 7.78 10.82 8.30
CA SER A 260 8.99 10.43 7.58
C SER A 260 10.25 11.10 8.14
N LEU A 261 10.20 12.42 8.39
CA LEU A 261 11.31 13.17 9.00
C LEU A 261 11.72 12.65 10.37
N ALA A 262 10.76 12.19 11.18
CA ALA A 262 11.00 11.66 12.52
C ALA A 262 11.53 10.21 12.52
N ALA A 263 11.54 9.51 11.38
CA ALA A 263 11.92 8.10 11.30
C ALA A 263 13.44 7.89 11.36
N ASN A 264 13.90 7.04 12.30
CA ASN A 264 15.32 6.65 12.40
C ASN A 264 15.82 5.93 11.14
N SER A 265 14.96 5.08 10.56
CA SER A 265 15.12 4.40 9.28
C SER A 265 13.73 4.24 8.68
N SER A 266 13.60 4.13 7.36
CA SER A 266 12.32 3.86 6.71
C SER A 266 12.39 2.76 5.66
N GLY A 267 11.32 1.97 5.60
CA GLY A 267 11.07 0.98 4.58
C GLY A 267 9.81 1.30 3.80
N ILE A 268 9.86 1.21 2.47
CA ILE A 268 8.71 1.39 1.58
C ILE A 268 8.29 0.04 1.02
N ILE A 269 7.00 -0.30 1.16
CA ILE A 269 6.36 -1.42 0.47
C ILE A 269 5.20 -0.84 -0.34
N THR A 270 5.26 -0.88 -1.68
CA THR A 270 4.16 -0.42 -2.52
C THR A 270 3.62 -1.54 -3.40
N LEU A 271 2.34 -1.85 -3.22
CA LEU A 271 1.58 -2.79 -4.01
C LEU A 271 0.75 -2.00 -5.03
N GLY A 272 1.23 -1.91 -6.27
CA GLY A 272 0.67 -1.05 -7.31
C GLY A 272 1.46 0.26 -7.49
N GLY A 273 0.81 1.27 -8.05
CA GLY A 273 1.43 2.55 -8.44
C GLY A 273 0.58 3.75 -8.04
N GLY A 274 0.57 4.79 -8.87
CA GLY A 274 -0.28 5.96 -8.73
C GLY A 274 0.01 6.78 -7.46
N VAL A 275 -1.03 7.39 -6.91
CA VAL A 275 -0.90 8.33 -5.79
C VAL A 275 -0.33 7.66 -4.54
N ALA A 276 -0.70 6.40 -4.25
CA ALA A 276 -0.19 5.67 -3.09
C ALA A 276 1.34 5.52 -3.13
N LYS A 277 1.88 5.09 -4.28
CA LYS A 277 3.34 5.01 -4.49
C LYS A 277 3.99 6.39 -4.40
N HIS A 278 3.53 7.35 -5.20
CA HIS A 278 4.20 8.63 -5.31
C HIS A 278 4.20 9.39 -3.98
N HIS A 279 3.08 9.38 -3.25
CA HIS A 279 2.93 10.11 -1.99
C HIS A 279 3.85 9.57 -0.88
N ILE A 280 4.01 8.25 -0.77
CA ILE A 280 4.98 7.62 0.15
C ILE A 280 6.42 7.98 -0.23
N CYS A 281 6.75 7.86 -1.52
CA CYS A 281 8.10 8.16 -2.00
C CYS A 281 8.45 9.64 -1.76
N ASN A 282 7.50 10.54 -2.03
CA ASN A 282 7.67 11.97 -1.82
C ASN A 282 7.75 12.35 -0.33
N ALA A 283 7.11 11.61 0.57
CA ALA A 283 7.32 11.80 2.01
C ALA A 283 8.76 11.46 2.41
N ASN A 284 9.31 10.38 1.85
CA ASN A 284 10.66 9.91 2.15
C ASN A 284 11.78 10.75 1.51
N SER A 285 11.51 11.58 0.51
CA SER A 285 12.53 12.51 0.01
C SER A 285 12.94 13.57 1.05
N TRP A 286 12.04 13.93 1.97
CA TRP A 286 12.34 14.88 3.06
C TRP A 286 13.40 14.38 4.04
N ARG A 287 13.62 13.06 4.12
CA ARG A 287 14.68 12.44 4.93
C ARG A 287 15.88 11.95 4.10
N ASN A 288 16.04 12.47 2.87
CA ASN A 288 17.03 12.04 1.88
C ASN A 288 16.90 10.58 1.40
N GLY A 289 15.66 10.07 1.43
CA GLY A 289 15.29 8.79 0.84
C GLY A 289 14.99 7.70 1.86
N ALA A 290 14.30 6.65 1.40
CA ALA A 290 14.10 5.44 2.19
C ALA A 290 15.31 4.50 2.13
N ASP A 291 15.58 3.81 3.25
CA ASP A 291 16.71 2.87 3.39
C ASP A 291 16.41 1.51 2.74
N PHE A 292 15.12 1.15 2.69
CA PHE A 292 14.63 -0.09 2.06
C PHE A 292 13.44 0.22 1.16
N ALA A 293 13.33 -0.46 0.02
CA ALA A 293 12.16 -0.33 -0.85
C ALA A 293 11.84 -1.62 -1.60
N VAL A 294 10.56 -2.00 -1.59
CA VAL A 294 9.99 -3.09 -2.38
C VAL A 294 8.75 -2.59 -3.12
N TYR A 295 8.80 -2.66 -4.46
CA TYR A 295 7.69 -2.34 -5.33
C TYR A 295 7.14 -3.63 -5.95
N VAL A 296 5.82 -3.83 -5.92
CA VAL A 296 5.14 -4.94 -6.60
C VAL A 296 4.06 -4.36 -7.50
N ASN A 297 4.32 -4.28 -8.80
CA ASN A 297 3.38 -3.71 -9.76
C ASN A 297 3.55 -4.22 -11.19
N THR A 298 2.56 -3.91 -12.04
CA THR A 298 2.50 -4.35 -13.44
C THR A 298 2.86 -3.23 -14.42
N ALA A 299 3.12 -2.01 -13.95
CA ALA A 299 3.31 -0.82 -14.78
C ALA A 299 4.74 -0.75 -15.37
N GLN A 300 4.82 -0.41 -16.66
CA GLN A 300 6.04 -0.42 -17.47
C GLN A 300 6.71 0.97 -17.53
N GLU A 301 8.02 1.01 -17.77
CA GLU A 301 8.78 2.28 -17.80
C GLU A 301 8.63 3.06 -19.12
N TYR A 302 8.27 2.41 -20.23
CA TYR A 302 8.39 2.99 -21.57
C TYR A 302 7.49 4.21 -21.83
N ASP A 303 6.39 4.36 -21.08
CA ASP A 303 5.44 5.46 -21.21
C ASP A 303 5.80 6.67 -20.33
N GLY A 304 6.88 6.57 -19.53
CA GLY A 304 7.34 7.63 -18.63
C GLY A 304 6.44 7.88 -17.42
N CYS A 305 5.54 6.95 -17.07
CA CYS A 305 4.68 7.14 -15.91
C CYS A 305 5.40 6.84 -14.58
N ASP A 306 5.11 7.61 -13.52
CA ASP A 306 5.67 7.32 -12.18
C ASP A 306 5.30 5.91 -11.70
N SER A 307 4.08 5.44 -11.99
CA SER A 307 3.64 4.08 -11.63
C SER A 307 4.60 3.01 -12.15
N GLY A 308 5.13 3.20 -13.36
CA GLY A 308 5.99 2.26 -14.07
C GLY A 308 7.47 2.47 -13.82
N ALA A 309 7.89 3.62 -13.33
CA ALA A 309 9.28 3.96 -13.03
C ALA A 309 10.01 2.87 -12.22
N SER A 310 11.27 2.61 -12.59
CA SER A 310 12.16 1.76 -11.78
C SER A 310 12.42 2.38 -10.41
N PRO A 311 12.75 1.59 -9.37
CA PRO A 311 13.26 2.16 -8.12
C PRO A 311 14.53 3.01 -8.32
N ASN A 312 15.32 2.72 -9.36
CA ASN A 312 16.51 3.51 -9.68
C ASN A 312 16.18 4.95 -10.10
N GLU A 313 15.03 5.18 -10.75
CA GLU A 313 14.55 6.54 -11.00
C GLU A 313 14.30 7.27 -9.68
N ALA A 314 13.65 6.63 -8.71
CA ALA A 314 13.38 7.21 -7.39
C ALA A 314 14.66 7.56 -6.61
N VAL A 315 15.77 6.83 -6.83
CA VAL A 315 17.10 7.19 -6.29
C VAL A 315 17.57 8.53 -6.84
N SER A 316 17.34 8.83 -8.13
CA SER A 316 17.76 10.10 -8.73
C SER A 316 17.07 11.33 -8.11
N TRP A 317 15.86 11.15 -7.56
CA TRP A 317 15.08 12.17 -6.85
C TRP A 317 15.37 12.25 -5.35
N GLY A 318 16.24 11.39 -4.82
CA GLY A 318 16.46 11.25 -3.38
C GLY A 318 15.25 10.70 -2.63
N LYS A 319 14.31 10.02 -3.32
CA LYS A 319 13.17 9.33 -2.69
C LYS A 319 13.58 7.98 -2.09
N ILE A 320 14.68 7.40 -2.58
CA ILE A 320 15.38 6.22 -2.06
C ILE A 320 16.86 6.58 -1.91
N THR A 321 17.54 6.09 -0.87
CA THR A 321 18.97 6.36 -0.64
C THR A 321 19.85 5.68 -1.69
N ALA A 322 21.02 6.25 -1.99
CA ALA A 322 21.94 5.69 -3.00
C ALA A 322 22.49 4.30 -2.62
N GLU A 323 22.57 4.00 -1.32
CA GLU A 323 23.10 2.76 -0.75
C GLU A 323 22.03 1.65 -0.64
N ALA A 324 20.76 1.99 -0.88
CA ALA A 324 19.67 1.03 -0.80
C ALA A 324 19.80 -0.02 -1.91
N LYS A 325 19.24 -1.20 -1.66
CA LYS A 325 19.12 -2.28 -2.65
C LYS A 325 17.65 -2.48 -3.00
N PRO A 326 17.00 -1.50 -3.65
CA PRO A 326 15.57 -1.55 -3.87
C PRO A 326 15.19 -2.65 -4.86
N VAL A 327 14.04 -3.27 -4.65
CA VAL A 327 13.58 -4.39 -5.48
C VAL A 327 12.23 -4.04 -6.10
N LYS A 328 12.09 -4.28 -7.41
CA LYS A 328 10.80 -4.23 -8.10
C LYS A 328 10.46 -5.64 -8.59
N VAL A 329 9.35 -6.18 -8.09
CA VAL A 329 8.71 -7.38 -8.63
C VAL A 329 7.69 -6.95 -9.67
N PHE A 330 7.86 -7.44 -10.88
CA PHE A 330 7.26 -6.89 -12.08
C PHE A 330 6.50 -7.95 -12.87
N HIS A 331 5.43 -7.55 -13.60
CA HIS A 331 4.59 -8.47 -14.39
C HIS A 331 3.97 -9.62 -13.59
N VAL A 332 3.88 -9.47 -12.27
CA VAL A 332 3.13 -10.40 -11.42
C VAL A 332 1.92 -9.65 -10.88
N GLU A 333 0.73 -10.25 -11.06
CA GLU A 333 -0.48 -9.73 -10.45
C GLU A 333 -0.38 -9.89 -8.93
N GLN A 334 -0.62 -8.83 -8.16
CA GLN A 334 -0.43 -8.85 -6.70
C GLN A 334 -1.34 -9.85 -5.99
N SER A 335 -2.42 -10.28 -6.63
CA SER A 335 -3.35 -11.31 -6.14
C SER A 335 -2.82 -12.75 -6.30
N THR A 336 -1.73 -12.94 -7.06
CA THR A 336 -1.19 -14.26 -7.43
C THR A 336 0.06 -14.68 -6.65
N GLN A 337 0.49 -13.87 -5.67
CA GLN A 337 1.68 -14.13 -4.84
C GLN A 337 1.33 -14.61 -3.44
#